data_AF-A0AAV3GYK4-F1
#
_entry.id   AF-A0AAV3GYK4-F1
#
_cell.length_a   1.000
_cell.length_b   1.000
_cell.length_c   1.000
_cell.angle_alpha   90.00
_cell.angle_beta   90.00
_cell.angle_gamma   90.00
#
_symmetry.space_group_name_H-M   'P 1'
#
loop_
_entity.id
_entity.type
_entity.pdbx_description
1 polymer ?
#
loop_
_entity_poly.entity_id
_entity_poly.type
_entity_poly.pdbx_seq_one_letter_code
_entity_poly.pdbx_strand_id
1 'polypeptide(L)'
;MSNDYTKKPELKEAWHPLFGERINKLVFIGMKMDQQCIKEQLEGCLTDSLNADNFRKISPFPWKNSNMFSQISLMKFLRKAGVKIGDVIIIGILIIPSFIPLFVFSIEKENETTEDAIKYAIVQIDGKEMDRFDLDKINHKLVNYHPAKGQYNIVEIKDGRIRVKEDNSPDQIAVRTGWISKPGQTSICLPHKLVISIEKKESKDYYIY
;
A
#
# COMPACT_ATOMS: atom_id res chain seq x y z
N MET A 1 -12.47 -26.05 12.80
CA MET A 1 -12.51 -25.76 14.24
C MET A 1 -13.96 -25.38 14.60
N SER A 2 -14.70 -26.26 15.27
CA SER A 2 -16.06 -25.93 15.75
C SER A 2 -15.96 -25.03 16.98
N ASN A 3 -16.46 -23.80 16.89
CA ASN A 3 -16.53 -22.89 18.04
C ASN A 3 -17.58 -23.43 19.03
N ASP A 4 -17.12 -24.04 20.11
CA ASP A 4 -17.96 -24.49 21.21
C ASP A 4 -18.22 -23.33 22.18
N TYR A 5 -19.34 -22.63 21.96
CA TYR A 5 -19.78 -21.46 22.72
C TYR A 5 -20.27 -21.79 24.15
N THR A 6 -20.27 -23.06 24.56
CA THR A 6 -20.65 -23.43 25.93
C THR A 6 -19.60 -23.06 26.97
N LYS A 7 -18.35 -22.82 26.53
CA LYS A 7 -17.22 -22.51 27.42
C LYS A 7 -17.00 -21.01 27.68
N LYS A 8 -17.81 -20.13 27.09
CA LYS A 8 -17.68 -18.66 27.20
C LYS A 8 -19.05 -17.99 27.35
N PRO A 9 -19.66 -18.02 28.54
CA PRO A 9 -21.02 -17.50 28.78
C PRO A 9 -21.17 -16.01 28.44
N GLU A 10 -20.10 -15.21 28.56
CA GLU A 10 -20.06 -13.78 28.23
C GLU A 10 -20.27 -13.48 26.74
N LEU A 11 -19.96 -14.42 25.84
CA LEU A 11 -20.15 -14.26 24.40
C LEU A 11 -21.59 -14.50 23.96
N LYS A 12 -22.41 -15.18 24.78
CA LYS A 12 -23.84 -15.39 24.46
C LYS A 12 -24.66 -14.11 24.61
N GLU A 13 -24.33 -13.27 25.58
CA GLU A 13 -25.05 -12.00 25.83
C GLU A 13 -24.76 -10.94 24.76
N ALA A 14 -23.58 -10.98 24.13
CA ALA A 14 -23.16 -10.03 23.09
C ALA A 14 -23.48 -10.49 21.65
N TRP A 15 -24.23 -11.59 21.48
CA TRP A 15 -24.44 -12.23 20.19
C TRP A 15 -25.57 -11.57 19.39
N HIS A 16 -25.27 -11.11 18.17
CA HIS A 16 -26.28 -10.50 17.30
C HIS A 16 -26.81 -11.51 16.26
N PRO A 17 -28.14 -11.67 16.10
CA PRO A 17 -28.73 -12.70 15.24
C PRO A 17 -28.34 -12.61 13.75
N LEU A 18 -28.03 -11.42 13.24
CA LEU A 18 -27.63 -11.22 11.83
C LEU A 18 -26.10 -11.10 11.61
N PHE A 19 -25.35 -10.67 12.62
CA PHE A 19 -23.93 -10.30 12.47
C PHE A 19 -22.99 -11.18 13.32
N GLY A 20 -23.54 -12.08 14.13
CA GLY A 20 -22.80 -12.97 15.02
C GLY A 20 -21.94 -12.18 16.01
N GLU A 21 -20.66 -12.55 16.09
CA GLU A 21 -19.66 -11.91 16.95
C GLU A 21 -19.01 -10.65 16.33
N ARG A 22 -19.36 -10.28 15.09
CA ARG A 22 -18.81 -9.10 14.40
C ARG A 22 -19.51 -7.82 14.87
N ILE A 23 -19.16 -7.36 16.07
CA ILE A 23 -19.62 -6.10 16.64
C ILE A 23 -18.44 -5.16 16.92
N ASN A 24 -18.51 -3.94 16.40
CA ASN A 24 -17.54 -2.89 16.71
C ASN A 24 -17.97 -2.21 18.01
N LYS A 25 -17.24 -2.47 19.11
CA LYS A 25 -17.49 -1.81 20.40
C LYS A 25 -16.54 -0.63 20.56
N LEU A 26 -17.07 0.58 20.70
CA LEU A 26 -16.29 1.73 21.13
C LEU A 26 -15.90 1.54 22.60
N VAL A 27 -14.61 1.43 22.87
CA VAL A 27 -14.05 1.37 24.22
C VAL A 27 -13.27 2.65 24.45
N PHE A 28 -13.78 3.50 25.35
CA PHE A 28 -13.14 4.74 25.73
C PHE A 28 -12.24 4.50 26.95
N ILE A 29 -10.95 4.78 26.82
CA ILE A 29 -9.93 4.58 27.87
C ILE A 29 -9.30 5.94 28.21
N GLY A 30 -9.54 6.45 29.42
CA GLY A 30 -9.03 7.76 29.91
C GLY A 30 -9.84 8.35 31.07
N MET A 31 -9.24 9.27 31.84
CA MET A 31 -9.84 9.89 33.04
C MET A 31 -10.91 10.95 32.69
N LYS A 32 -12.11 10.78 33.27
CA LYS A 32 -13.29 11.67 33.22
C LYS A 32 -13.59 12.28 31.85
N MET A 33 -14.26 11.48 31.02
CA MET A 33 -14.79 11.91 29.74
C MET A 33 -16.32 11.94 29.82
N ASP A 34 -16.90 13.11 29.51
CA ASP A 34 -18.36 13.32 29.52
C ASP A 34 -18.99 12.59 28.32
N GLN A 35 -19.47 11.37 28.59
CA GLN A 35 -20.08 10.51 27.58
C GLN A 35 -21.32 11.13 26.93
N GLN A 36 -21.99 12.07 27.61
CA GLN A 36 -23.22 12.66 27.11
C GLN A 36 -22.91 13.69 26.02
N CYS A 37 -21.92 14.56 26.26
CA CYS A 37 -21.41 15.52 25.28
C CYS A 37 -20.89 14.84 23.99
N ILE A 38 -20.15 13.73 24.13
CA ILE A 38 -19.64 13.00 22.95
C ILE A 38 -20.76 12.34 22.17
N LYS A 39 -21.76 11.75 22.85
CA LYS A 39 -22.90 11.13 22.17
C LYS A 39 -23.73 12.17 21.43
N GLU A 40 -23.98 13.34 22.01
CA GLU A 40 -24.69 14.44 21.36
C GLU A 40 -23.94 14.96 20.12
N GLN A 41 -22.61 15.10 20.20
CA GLN A 41 -21.80 15.45 19.02
C GLN A 41 -21.80 14.36 17.94
N LEU A 42 -21.81 13.09 18.33
CA LEU A 42 -21.84 11.96 17.39
C LEU A 42 -23.20 11.87 16.69
N GLU A 43 -24.31 12.09 17.41
CA GLU A 43 -25.66 12.10 16.85
C GLU A 43 -25.87 13.29 15.89
N GLY A 44 -25.29 14.47 16.19
CA GLY A 44 -25.26 15.59 15.26
C GLY A 44 -24.54 15.25 13.95
N CYS A 45 -23.37 14.59 14.03
CA CYS A 45 -22.64 14.16 12.84
C CYS A 45 -23.38 13.09 12.01
N LEU A 46 -24.13 12.20 12.68
CA LEU A 46 -24.86 11.12 12.01
C LEU A 46 -26.13 11.63 11.32
N THR A 47 -26.79 12.66 11.87
CA THR A 47 -27.98 13.27 11.26
C THR A 47 -27.62 14.13 10.04
N ASP A 48 -26.44 14.78 10.03
CA ASP A 48 -25.92 15.49 8.86
C ASP A 48 -25.38 14.56 7.75
N SER A 49 -25.07 13.29 8.08
CA SER A 49 -24.51 12.32 7.13
C SER A 49 -25.50 11.78 6.09
N LEU A 50 -26.79 12.11 6.20
CA LEU A 50 -27.79 11.85 5.14
C LEU A 50 -27.70 12.85 3.98
N ASN A 51 -26.90 13.92 4.09
CA ASN A 51 -26.51 14.75 2.95
C ASN A 51 -25.06 14.42 2.56
N ALA A 52 -24.92 13.46 1.65
CA ALA A 52 -23.66 12.89 1.15
C ALA A 52 -22.75 13.87 0.37
N ASP A 53 -22.91 15.18 0.54
CA ASP A 53 -22.27 16.21 -0.28
C ASP A 53 -21.15 16.95 0.47
N ASN A 54 -21.08 16.83 1.80
CA ASN A 54 -20.17 17.64 2.63
C ASN A 54 -18.83 16.99 3.00
N PHE A 55 -18.60 15.72 2.71
CA PHE A 55 -17.30 15.07 2.99
C PHE A 55 -16.12 15.65 2.18
N ARG A 56 -16.40 16.36 1.07
CA ARG A 56 -15.36 17.08 0.31
C ARG A 56 -15.02 18.47 0.86
N LYS A 57 -15.83 19.05 1.75
CA LYS A 57 -15.66 20.43 2.23
C LYS A 57 -14.92 20.56 3.56
N ILE A 58 -14.83 19.50 4.34
CA ILE A 58 -14.17 19.54 5.65
C ILE A 58 -12.93 18.65 5.57
N SER A 59 -11.84 19.19 5.02
CA SER A 59 -10.52 18.63 5.31
C SER A 59 -10.23 18.86 6.80
N PRO A 60 -9.92 17.83 7.61
CA PRO A 60 -9.61 17.99 9.03
C PRO A 60 -8.28 18.73 9.29
N PHE A 61 -7.56 19.11 8.23
CA PHE A 61 -6.35 19.93 8.28
C PHE A 61 -6.46 21.06 7.25
N PRO A 62 -6.83 22.29 7.64
CA PRO A 62 -6.86 23.42 6.73
C PRO A 62 -5.42 23.94 6.59
N TRP A 63 -4.63 23.33 5.72
CA TRP A 63 -3.40 23.96 5.29
C TRP A 63 -3.80 25.14 4.40
N LYS A 64 -3.93 26.30 5.03
CA LYS A 64 -4.08 27.58 4.34
C LYS A 64 -2.86 27.71 3.44
N ASN A 65 -3.07 27.58 2.13
CA ASN A 65 -2.09 27.94 1.11
C ASN A 65 -1.88 29.45 1.18
N SER A 66 -1.10 29.90 2.15
CA SER A 66 -0.40 31.16 2.02
C SER A 66 0.82 30.85 1.17
N ASN A 67 0.83 31.36 -0.05
CA ASN A 67 2.05 31.62 -0.81
C ASN A 67 2.91 32.68 -0.07
N MET A 68 3.27 32.40 1.19
CA MET A 68 4.05 33.24 2.09
C MET A 68 5.55 33.04 1.86
N PHE A 69 5.95 32.72 0.64
CA PHE A 69 7.36 32.57 0.28
C PHE A 69 7.73 33.30 -1.02
N SER A 70 6.82 34.09 -1.60
CA SER A 70 7.09 34.78 -2.87
C SER A 70 7.70 36.18 -2.74
N GLN A 71 7.81 36.76 -1.53
CA GLN A 71 8.14 38.20 -1.39
C GLN A 71 9.17 38.53 -0.30
N ILE A 72 9.74 37.52 0.38
CA ILE A 72 10.80 37.79 1.35
C ILE A 72 12.12 37.74 0.60
N SER A 73 12.63 38.92 0.21
CA SER A 73 14.03 39.05 -0.16
C SER A 73 14.87 38.59 1.02
N LEU A 74 15.39 37.36 0.94
CA LEU A 74 16.16 36.70 1.99
C LEU A 74 17.28 37.60 2.52
N MET A 75 17.92 38.35 1.63
CA MET A 75 18.92 39.37 1.96
C MET A 75 18.40 40.50 2.86
N LYS A 76 17.14 40.95 2.70
CA LYS A 76 16.53 41.97 3.57
C LYS A 76 16.20 41.42 4.96
N PHE A 77 15.80 40.16 5.06
CA PHE A 77 15.54 39.50 6.35
C PHE A 77 16.85 39.24 7.13
N LEU A 78 17.87 38.68 6.45
CA LEU A 78 19.18 38.41 7.05
C LEU A 78 19.84 39.69 7.58
N ARG A 79 19.69 40.81 6.87
CA ARG A 79 20.24 42.11 7.27
C ARG A 79 19.50 42.73 8.46
N LYS A 80 18.19 42.47 8.62
CA LYS A 80 17.40 42.89 9.79
C LYS A 80 17.70 42.06 11.04
N ALA A 81 18.11 40.79 10.86
CA ALA A 81 18.49 39.88 11.94
C ALA A 81 19.93 40.08 12.44
N GLY A 82 20.69 41.07 11.92
CA GLY A 82 22.05 41.37 12.37
C GLY A 82 23.11 40.34 11.92
N VAL A 83 22.78 39.48 10.96
CA VAL A 83 23.65 38.41 10.48
C VAL A 83 24.80 39.02 9.68
N LYS A 84 26.04 38.79 10.14
CA LYS A 84 27.24 39.26 9.45
C LYS A 84 27.48 38.41 8.20
N ILE A 85 28.16 38.98 7.19
CA ILE A 85 28.50 38.26 5.94
C ILE A 85 29.19 36.92 6.24
N GLY A 86 30.05 36.86 7.27
CA GLY A 86 30.75 35.63 7.65
C GLY A 86 29.83 34.52 8.14
N ASP A 87 28.72 34.86 8.79
CA ASP A 87 27.76 33.88 9.32
C ASP A 87 26.91 33.27 8.19
N VAL A 88 26.61 34.07 7.15
CA VAL A 88 25.97 33.58 5.91
C VAL A 88 26.86 32.57 5.17
N ILE A 89 28.18 32.80 5.15
CA ILE A 89 29.14 31.87 4.53
C ILE A 89 29.17 30.54 5.29
N ILE A 90 29.19 30.58 6.63
CA ILE A 90 29.18 29.38 7.47
C ILE A 90 27.89 28.59 7.29
N ILE A 91 26.73 29.27 7.29
CA ILE A 91 25.42 28.64 7.08
C ILE A 91 25.35 27.98 5.70
N GLY A 92 25.85 28.63 4.65
CA GLY A 92 25.91 28.05 3.30
C GLY A 92 26.77 26.78 3.25
N ILE A 93 27.95 26.82 3.88
CA ILE A 93 28.88 25.67 3.96
C ILE A 93 28.29 24.51 4.78
N LEU A 94 27.43 24.76 5.76
CA LEU A 94 26.78 23.71 6.54
C LEU A 94 25.53 23.12 5.85
N ILE A 95 24.78 23.95 5.12
CA ILE A 95 23.58 23.52 4.40
C ILE A 95 23.95 22.61 3.24
N ILE A 96 24.91 23.01 2.39
CA ILE A 96 25.29 22.25 1.19
C ILE A 96 25.58 20.76 1.50
N PRO A 97 26.45 20.38 2.45
CA PRO A 97 26.71 18.99 2.79
C PRO A 97 25.52 18.27 3.44
N SER A 98 24.61 18.99 4.07
CA SER A 98 23.40 18.42 4.66
C SER A 98 22.42 17.90 3.60
N PHE A 99 22.47 18.45 2.38
CA PHE A 99 21.66 18.01 1.25
C PHE A 99 22.37 17.01 0.31
N ILE A 100 23.67 16.75 0.49
CA ILE A 100 24.43 15.76 -0.29
C ILE A 100 23.82 14.34 -0.20
N PRO A 101 23.40 13.84 0.99
CA PRO A 101 22.82 12.50 1.11
C PRO A 101 21.54 12.32 0.28
N LEU A 102 20.73 13.36 0.13
CA LEU A 102 19.52 13.32 -0.70
C LEU A 102 19.87 13.19 -2.18
N PHE A 103 20.95 13.83 -2.63
CA PHE A 103 21.42 13.74 -3.99
C PHE A 103 22.02 12.36 -4.28
N VAL A 104 22.84 11.82 -3.36
CA VAL A 104 23.41 10.47 -3.48
C VAL A 104 22.32 9.40 -3.53
N PHE A 105 21.33 9.45 -2.63
CA PHE A 105 20.20 8.51 -2.62
C PHE A 105 19.36 8.56 -3.91
N SER A 106 19.26 9.73 -4.55
CA SER A 106 18.54 9.86 -5.82
C SER A 106 19.29 9.20 -6.99
N ILE A 107 20.62 9.19 -6.97
CA ILE A 107 21.45 8.52 -7.98
C ILE A 107 21.44 7.00 -7.75
N GLU A 108 21.46 6.56 -6.50
CA GLU A 108 21.42 5.12 -6.17
C GLU A 108 20.12 4.45 -6.62
N LYS A 109 19.01 5.18 -6.60
CA LYS A 109 17.72 4.72 -7.13
C LYS A 109 17.71 4.40 -8.63
N GLU A 110 18.66 4.95 -9.39
CA GLU A 110 18.83 4.69 -10.82
C GLU A 110 19.81 3.53 -11.09
N ASN A 111 20.72 3.25 -10.15
CA ASN A 111 21.68 2.14 -10.25
C ASN A 111 21.11 0.79 -9.79
N GLU A 112 20.00 0.75 -9.04
CA GLU A 112 19.29 -0.51 -8.73
C GLU A 112 18.63 -1.17 -9.97
N THR A 113 18.67 -0.52 -11.14
CA THR A 113 18.14 -1.06 -12.39
C THR A 113 19.15 -1.87 -13.21
N THR A 114 20.41 -1.98 -12.78
CA THR A 114 21.51 -2.54 -13.60
C THR A 114 22.50 -3.38 -12.80
N GLU A 115 22.00 -4.38 -12.09
CA GLU A 115 22.76 -5.63 -11.95
C GLU A 115 21.82 -6.78 -12.28
N ASP A 116 22.34 -7.73 -13.08
CA ASP A 116 21.71 -8.88 -13.75
C ASP A 116 21.03 -9.89 -12.80
N ALA A 117 20.16 -9.42 -11.91
CA ALA A 117 19.28 -10.27 -11.14
C ALA A 117 18.19 -10.79 -12.09
N ILE A 118 18.45 -11.95 -12.68
CA ILE A 118 17.49 -12.68 -13.52
C ILE A 118 16.13 -12.70 -12.81
N LYS A 119 15.10 -12.16 -13.46
CA LYS A 119 13.73 -12.09 -12.92
C LYS A 119 12.96 -13.33 -13.32
N TYR A 120 12.52 -14.09 -12.32
CA TYR A 120 11.62 -15.21 -12.53
C TYR A 120 10.19 -14.81 -12.18
N ALA A 121 9.25 -15.10 -13.08
CA ALA A 121 7.84 -15.14 -12.75
C ALA A 121 7.46 -16.58 -12.37
N ILE A 122 6.97 -16.77 -11.15
CA ILE A 122 6.50 -18.06 -10.66
C ILE A 122 4.99 -18.06 -10.69
N VAL A 123 4.40 -19.05 -11.35
CA VAL A 123 2.95 -19.27 -11.38
C VAL A 123 2.63 -20.44 -10.46
N GLN A 124 1.81 -20.17 -9.45
CA GLN A 124 1.36 -21.16 -8.48
C GLN A 124 -0.15 -21.34 -8.56
N ILE A 125 -0.61 -22.58 -8.43
CA ILE A 125 -2.02 -22.93 -8.33
C ILE A 125 -2.20 -23.83 -7.11
N ASP A 126 -3.12 -23.46 -6.21
CA ASP A 126 -3.34 -24.19 -4.94
C ASP A 126 -2.05 -24.33 -4.11
N GLY A 127 -1.19 -23.29 -4.16
CA GLY A 127 0.09 -23.24 -3.44
C GLY A 127 1.21 -24.11 -4.03
N LYS A 128 1.00 -24.74 -5.18
CA LYS A 128 2.01 -25.53 -5.88
C LYS A 128 2.55 -24.75 -7.07
N GLU A 129 3.89 -24.67 -7.20
CA GLU A 129 4.55 -24.12 -8.38
C GLU A 129 4.23 -24.97 -9.60
N MET A 130 3.53 -24.37 -10.56
CA MET A 130 3.16 -25.00 -11.82
C MET A 130 4.18 -24.69 -12.90
N ASP A 131 4.61 -23.43 -12.97
CA ASP A 131 5.57 -22.96 -13.96
C ASP A 131 6.47 -21.86 -13.39
N ARG A 132 7.67 -21.78 -13.96
CA ARG A 132 8.65 -20.72 -13.73
C ARG A 132 9.13 -20.17 -15.06
N PHE A 133 8.98 -18.87 -15.24
CA PHE A 133 9.34 -18.17 -16.46
C PHE A 133 10.49 -17.21 -16.23
N ASP A 134 11.57 -17.37 -16.98
CA ASP A 134 12.64 -16.39 -17.09
C ASP A 134 12.14 -15.22 -17.94
N LEU A 135 11.80 -14.10 -17.31
CA LEU A 135 11.17 -12.96 -17.98
C LEU A 135 12.11 -12.31 -19.00
N ASP A 136 13.43 -12.41 -18.82
CA ASP A 136 14.40 -11.77 -19.69
C ASP A 136 14.66 -12.59 -20.97
N LYS A 137 14.29 -13.88 -21.00
CA LYS A 137 14.44 -14.76 -22.18
C LYS A 137 13.17 -14.88 -23.03
N ILE A 138 12.02 -14.45 -22.51
CA ILE A 138 10.72 -14.65 -23.17
C ILE A 138 10.25 -13.33 -23.78
N ASN A 139 10.23 -13.27 -25.12
CA ASN A 139 9.72 -12.10 -25.85
C ASN A 139 8.20 -11.98 -25.73
N HIS A 140 7.46 -13.03 -26.08
CA HIS A 140 6.01 -13.10 -25.96
C HIS A 140 5.55 -14.54 -25.79
N LYS A 141 4.66 -14.80 -24.82
CA LYS A 141 4.06 -16.11 -24.58
C LYS A 141 2.68 -15.97 -23.96
N LEU A 142 1.74 -16.81 -24.39
CA LEU A 142 0.42 -16.97 -23.79
C LEU A 142 0.30 -18.38 -23.21
N VAL A 143 -0.14 -18.49 -21.96
CA VAL A 143 -0.32 -19.76 -21.26
C VAL A 143 -1.73 -19.79 -20.67
N ASN A 144 -2.46 -20.88 -20.86
CA ASN A 144 -3.80 -21.04 -20.34
C ASN A 144 -3.80 -22.07 -19.21
N TYR A 145 -4.19 -21.63 -18.02
CA TYR A 145 -4.29 -22.47 -16.82
C TYR A 145 -5.74 -22.82 -16.53
N HIS A 146 -5.99 -24.07 -16.13
CA HIS A 146 -7.32 -24.56 -15.74
C HIS A 146 -7.28 -25.11 -14.30
N PRO A 147 -7.42 -24.24 -13.28
CA PRO A 147 -7.33 -24.64 -11.87
C PRO A 147 -8.41 -25.65 -11.44
N ALA A 148 -9.61 -25.54 -12.01
CA ALA A 148 -10.73 -26.43 -11.73
C ALA A 148 -11.67 -26.53 -12.95
N LYS A 149 -12.66 -27.44 -12.88
CA LYS A 149 -13.64 -27.65 -13.95
C LYS A 149 -14.39 -26.35 -14.24
N GLY A 150 -14.19 -25.81 -15.44
CA GLY A 150 -14.84 -24.58 -15.89
C GLY A 150 -14.19 -23.29 -15.37
N GLN A 151 -13.03 -23.35 -14.70
CA GLN A 151 -12.23 -22.17 -14.35
C GLN A 151 -11.04 -22.06 -15.31
N TYR A 152 -10.70 -20.84 -15.73
CA TYR A 152 -9.51 -20.60 -16.54
C TYR A 152 -8.84 -19.27 -16.20
N ASN A 153 -7.53 -19.19 -16.45
CA ASN A 153 -6.75 -17.95 -16.47
C ASN A 153 -5.79 -17.98 -17.66
N ILE A 154 -5.91 -16.99 -18.55
CA ILE A 154 -5.00 -16.76 -19.66
C ILE A 154 -3.92 -15.79 -19.20
N VAL A 155 -2.72 -16.30 -19.01
CA VAL A 155 -1.53 -15.54 -18.61
C VAL A 155 -0.75 -15.14 -19.85
N GLU A 156 -0.36 -13.87 -19.91
CA GLU A 156 0.43 -13.30 -20.99
C GLU A 156 1.76 -12.78 -20.45
N ILE A 157 2.86 -13.22 -21.06
CA ILE A 157 4.21 -12.74 -20.80
C ILE A 157 4.63 -11.95 -22.04
N LYS A 158 5.06 -10.71 -21.84
CA LYS A 158 5.53 -9.84 -22.94
C LYS A 158 6.51 -8.80 -22.42
N ASP A 159 7.57 -8.55 -23.19
CA ASP A 159 8.54 -7.47 -22.93
C ASP A 159 9.10 -7.48 -21.49
N GLY A 160 9.43 -8.67 -20.97
CA GLY A 160 9.95 -8.83 -19.60
C GLY A 160 8.93 -8.60 -18.48
N ARG A 161 7.63 -8.69 -18.79
CA ARG A 161 6.51 -8.49 -17.85
C ARG A 161 5.49 -9.60 -18.00
N ILE A 162 4.70 -9.84 -16.96
CA ILE A 162 3.66 -10.85 -16.94
C ILE A 162 2.33 -10.26 -16.45
N ARG A 163 1.21 -10.74 -16.97
CA ARG A 163 -0.13 -10.38 -16.51
C ARG A 163 -1.12 -11.53 -16.70
N VAL A 164 -2.24 -11.49 -15.99
CA VAL A 164 -3.43 -12.24 -16.39
C VAL A 164 -4.15 -11.39 -17.44
N LYS A 165 -4.20 -11.88 -18.68
CA LYS A 165 -4.87 -11.20 -19.80
C LYS A 165 -6.39 -11.32 -19.68
N GLU A 166 -6.87 -12.50 -19.32
CA GLU A 166 -8.29 -12.83 -19.22
C GLU A 166 -8.49 -13.98 -18.24
N ASP A 167 -9.55 -13.93 -17.46
CA ASP A 167 -10.02 -15.05 -16.63
C ASP A 167 -11.54 -14.97 -16.48
N ASN A 168 -12.17 -16.06 -16.02
CA ASN A 168 -13.59 -16.08 -15.70
C ASN A 168 -13.89 -15.95 -14.20
N SER A 169 -12.98 -15.34 -13.44
CA SER A 169 -13.21 -15.06 -12.03
C SER A 169 -14.26 -13.95 -11.87
N PRO A 170 -15.08 -13.97 -10.80
CA PRO A 170 -16.08 -12.92 -10.56
C PRO A 170 -15.47 -11.57 -10.18
N ASP A 171 -14.27 -11.56 -9.59
CA ASP A 171 -13.65 -10.34 -9.03
C ASP A 171 -12.78 -9.59 -10.06
N GLN A 172 -12.30 -10.30 -11.11
CA GLN A 172 -11.43 -9.77 -12.15
C GLN A 172 -10.20 -9.04 -11.58
N ILE A 173 -9.77 -9.35 -10.35
CA ILE A 173 -8.69 -8.62 -9.66
C ILE A 173 -7.37 -8.84 -10.39
N ALA A 174 -7.08 -10.08 -10.78
CA ALA A 174 -5.84 -10.41 -11.48
C ALA A 174 -5.76 -9.73 -12.86
N VAL A 175 -6.86 -9.70 -13.61
CA VAL A 175 -6.96 -9.00 -14.89
C VAL A 175 -6.76 -7.49 -14.71
N ARG A 176 -7.40 -6.89 -13.71
CA ARG A 176 -7.30 -5.45 -13.41
C ARG A 176 -5.93 -5.05 -12.85
N THR A 177 -5.23 -5.96 -12.18
CA THR A 177 -3.85 -5.73 -11.71
C THR A 177 -2.91 -5.44 -12.88
N GLY A 178 -3.14 -6.08 -14.03
CA GLY A 178 -2.39 -5.81 -15.25
C GLY A 178 -0.94 -6.30 -15.17
N TRP A 179 -0.02 -5.53 -15.76
CA TRP A 179 1.38 -5.93 -15.91
C TRP A 179 2.15 -5.78 -14.60
N ILE A 180 2.76 -6.87 -14.17
CA ILE A 180 3.77 -6.91 -13.11
C ILE A 180 5.14 -7.23 -13.71
N SER A 181 6.19 -6.63 -13.14
CA SER A 181 7.56 -6.76 -13.64
C SER A 181 8.66 -6.69 -12.57
N LYS A 182 8.36 -6.08 -11.42
CA LYS A 182 9.34 -5.84 -10.36
C LYS A 182 9.30 -6.96 -9.32
N PRO A 183 10.45 -7.39 -8.79
CA PRO A 183 10.51 -8.34 -7.68
C PRO A 183 9.65 -7.91 -6.50
N GLY A 184 8.95 -8.87 -5.88
CA GLY A 184 7.99 -8.63 -4.81
C GLY A 184 6.60 -8.18 -5.27
N GLN A 185 6.39 -7.90 -6.56
CA GLN A 185 5.04 -7.73 -7.10
C GLN A 185 4.35 -9.07 -7.29
N THR A 186 3.03 -9.06 -7.09
CA THR A 186 2.19 -10.26 -7.17
C THR A 186 0.87 -9.95 -7.86
N SER A 187 0.39 -10.88 -8.69
CA SER A 187 -0.97 -10.88 -9.26
C SER A 187 -1.71 -12.11 -8.77
N ILE A 188 -2.87 -11.91 -8.13
CA ILE A 188 -3.59 -12.96 -7.40
C ILE A 188 -5.02 -13.08 -7.91
N CYS A 189 -5.43 -14.31 -8.22
CA CYS A 189 -6.82 -14.68 -8.52
C CYS A 189 -7.33 -15.63 -7.44
N LEU A 190 -7.94 -15.06 -6.38
CA LEU A 190 -8.36 -15.82 -5.19
C LEU A 190 -9.35 -16.95 -5.51
N PRO A 191 -10.40 -16.76 -6.33
CA PRO A 191 -11.39 -17.82 -6.61
C PRO A 191 -10.78 -19.05 -7.31
N HIS A 192 -9.68 -18.83 -8.03
CA HIS A 192 -8.96 -19.84 -8.81
C HIS A 192 -7.69 -20.33 -8.07
N LYS A 193 -7.41 -19.76 -6.89
CA LYS A 193 -6.19 -20.00 -6.10
C LYS A 193 -4.91 -19.87 -6.92
N LEU A 194 -4.92 -18.97 -7.90
CA LEU A 194 -3.78 -18.70 -8.77
C LEU A 194 -3.00 -17.50 -8.25
N VAL A 195 -1.68 -17.64 -8.15
CA VAL A 195 -0.76 -16.60 -7.71
C VAL A 195 0.38 -16.52 -8.70
N ILE A 196 0.68 -15.30 -9.17
CA ILE A 196 1.85 -15.01 -9.99
C ILE A 196 2.74 -14.08 -9.18
N SER A 197 3.95 -14.53 -8.82
CA SER A 197 4.95 -13.72 -8.09
C SER A 197 6.18 -13.46 -8.96
N ILE A 198 6.84 -12.32 -8.73
CA ILE A 198 8.13 -12.03 -9.35
C ILE A 198 9.23 -12.11 -8.31
N GLU A 199 10.21 -12.96 -8.57
CA GLU A 199 11.33 -13.25 -7.70
C GLU A 199 12.66 -12.97 -8.40
N LYS A 200 13.67 -12.55 -7.63
CA LYS A 200 15.05 -12.44 -8.13
C LYS A 200 15.73 -13.80 -8.02
N LYS A 201 16.57 -14.14 -9.00
CA LYS A 201 17.53 -15.22 -8.90
C LYS A 201 18.66 -14.85 -7.94
N GLU A 202 18.35 -14.79 -6.65
CA GLU A 202 19.25 -15.01 -5.50
C GLU A 202 18.62 -14.39 -4.24
N SER A 203 18.09 -15.26 -3.39
CA SER A 203 18.27 -15.16 -1.94
C SER A 203 18.11 -16.57 -1.40
N LYS A 204 19.18 -17.13 -0.83
CA LYS A 204 19.07 -18.31 0.04
C LYS A 204 17.95 -18.03 1.04
N ASP A 205 16.91 -18.85 1.02
CA ASP A 205 15.84 -18.78 2.00
C ASP A 205 16.45 -18.86 3.39
N TYR A 206 16.52 -17.71 4.07
CA TYR A 206 16.99 -17.64 5.45
C TYR A 206 15.84 -18.17 6.31
N TYR A 207 15.84 -19.47 6.58
CA TYR A 207 14.95 -20.05 7.57
C TYR A 207 15.32 -19.46 8.93
N ILE A 208 14.50 -18.54 9.44
CA ILE A 208 14.50 -18.15 10.85
C ILE A 208 13.87 -19.30 11.62
N TYR A 209 14.72 -20.08 12.28
CA TYR A 209 14.34 -21.12 13.25
C TYR A 209 13.82 -20.50 14.54
#